data_AF-A0A949X919-F1
#
_entry.id   AF-A0A949X919-F1
#
_cell.length_a   1.000
_cell.length_b   1.000
_cell.length_c   1.000
_cell.angle_alpha   90.00
_cell.angle_beta   90.00
_cell.angle_gamma   90.00
#
_symmetry.space_group_name_H-M   'P 1'
#
loop_
_entity.id
_entity.type
_entity.pdbx_description
1 polymer ?
#
loop_
_entity_poly.entity_id
_entity_poly.type
_entity_poly.pdbx_seq_one_letter_code
_entity_poly.pdbx_strand_id
1 'polypeptide(L)'
;MTPRDKDDSTERTKEMVERVTGIDTQEAVNKAREVGERVQSGISEVTRQVRSRTGGFNEATIPNAFRNVPKVISPGVHRWLDIAVTGYFTVLGIVSAIRGRGGPATAAFINAGMVAGVSALTDYEGTGEKPISFKLHGTLDAVQAATAALGPVLHGFAGEGEAAFFFGQAANELGVIATTDWDAGMPVVSRRRAA
;
A
#
# COMPACT_ATOMS: atom_id res chain seq x y z
N MET A 1 10.94 -19.01 -49.38
CA MET A 1 10.65 -18.07 -48.28
C MET A 1 11.14 -16.70 -48.74
N THR A 2 10.23 -15.89 -49.30
CA THR A 2 10.56 -14.66 -50.03
C THR A 2 10.62 -13.45 -49.08
N PRO A 3 11.33 -12.37 -49.44
CA PRO A 3 11.47 -11.16 -48.61
C PRO A 3 10.14 -10.46 -48.23
N ARG A 4 9.01 -10.85 -48.85
CA ARG A 4 7.68 -10.28 -48.64
C ARG A 4 6.97 -10.73 -47.35
N ASP A 5 7.36 -11.86 -46.76
CA ASP A 5 6.66 -12.41 -45.58
C ASP A 5 7.15 -11.86 -44.23
N LYS A 6 8.30 -11.18 -44.19
CA LYS A 6 8.86 -10.59 -42.95
C LYS A 6 8.32 -9.20 -42.63
N ASP A 7 7.75 -8.53 -43.64
CA ASP A 7 7.22 -7.17 -43.47
C ASP A 7 5.84 -7.19 -42.80
N ASP A 8 4.99 -8.15 -43.16
CA ASP A 8 3.61 -8.28 -42.65
C ASP A 8 3.56 -8.62 -41.15
N SER A 9 4.50 -9.44 -40.66
CA SER A 9 4.59 -9.75 -39.23
C SER A 9 5.05 -8.55 -38.39
N THR A 10 5.94 -7.73 -38.97
CA THR A 10 6.56 -6.61 -38.25
C THR A 10 5.58 -5.44 -38.14
N GLU A 11 4.78 -5.21 -39.18
CA GLU A 11 3.70 -4.23 -39.19
C GLU A 11 2.54 -4.65 -38.27
N ARG A 12 2.12 -5.92 -38.27
CA ARG A 12 1.13 -6.41 -37.30
C ARG A 12 1.58 -6.30 -35.85
N THR A 13 2.87 -6.53 -35.59
CA THR A 13 3.42 -6.40 -34.23
C THR A 13 3.46 -4.94 -33.80
N LYS A 14 3.80 -4.00 -34.71
CA LYS A 14 3.71 -2.56 -34.44
C LYS A 14 2.27 -2.10 -34.20
N GLU A 15 1.31 -2.55 -35.02
CA GLU A 15 -0.11 -2.19 -34.87
C GLU A 15 -0.71 -2.75 -33.57
N MET A 16 -0.29 -3.97 -33.17
CA MET A 16 -0.71 -4.57 -31.90
C MET A 16 -0.05 -3.89 -30.70
N VAL A 17 1.22 -3.48 -30.81
CA VAL A 17 1.91 -2.68 -29.80
C VAL A 17 1.27 -1.29 -29.69
N GLU A 18 0.94 -0.62 -30.80
CA GLU A 18 0.21 0.66 -30.79
C GLU A 18 -1.21 0.54 -30.20
N ARG A 19 -1.93 -0.55 -30.46
CA ARG A 19 -3.22 -0.83 -29.81
C ARG A 19 -3.10 -1.12 -28.32
N VAL A 20 -1.99 -1.70 -27.86
CA VAL A 20 -1.74 -2.00 -26.44
C VAL A 20 -1.15 -0.79 -25.69
N THR A 21 -0.38 0.07 -26.36
CA THR A 21 0.12 1.35 -25.81
C THR A 21 -0.87 2.50 -25.99
N GLY A 22 -1.91 2.32 -26.80
CA GLY A 22 -3.02 3.24 -27.02
C GLY A 22 -4.08 3.21 -25.91
N ILE A 23 -3.78 2.62 -24.74
CA ILE A 23 -4.45 3.02 -23.51
C ILE A 23 -4.01 4.45 -23.27
N ASP A 24 -4.90 5.34 -23.69
CA ASP A 24 -4.74 6.78 -23.79
C ASP A 24 -3.97 7.31 -22.56
N THR A 25 -2.72 7.69 -22.78
CA THR A 25 -1.87 8.31 -21.75
C THR A 25 -2.55 9.53 -21.17
N GLN A 26 -3.39 10.21 -21.96
CA GLN A 26 -4.25 11.29 -21.50
C GLN A 26 -5.32 10.78 -20.53
N GLU A 27 -5.96 9.65 -20.80
CA GLU A 27 -6.94 9.01 -19.91
C GLU A 27 -6.29 8.51 -18.61
N ALA A 28 -5.11 7.90 -18.69
CA ALA A 28 -4.35 7.48 -17.51
C ALA A 28 -3.93 8.68 -16.65
N VAL A 29 -3.50 9.77 -17.26
CA VAL A 29 -3.16 11.04 -16.58
C VAL A 29 -4.41 11.69 -15.99
N ASN A 30 -5.54 11.66 -16.69
CA ASN A 30 -6.81 12.22 -16.20
C ASN A 30 -7.36 11.40 -15.03
N LYS A 31 -7.30 10.07 -15.10
CA LYS A 31 -7.64 9.17 -13.98
C LYS A 31 -6.68 9.37 -12.80
N ALA A 32 -5.38 9.54 -13.04
CA ALA A 32 -4.41 9.82 -11.99
C ALA A 32 -4.65 11.20 -11.35
N ARG A 33 -5.04 12.22 -12.12
CA ARG A 33 -5.43 13.54 -11.61
C ARG A 33 -6.73 13.48 -10.80
N GLU A 34 -7.74 12.76 -11.30
CA GLU A 34 -9.01 12.57 -10.59
C GLU A 34 -8.81 11.81 -9.27
N VAL A 35 -8.01 10.73 -9.30
CA VAL A 35 -7.59 10.02 -8.08
C VAL A 35 -6.79 10.95 -7.17
N GLY A 36 -5.89 11.76 -7.71
CA GLY A 36 -5.12 12.76 -6.97
C GLY A 36 -5.98 13.83 -6.29
N GLU A 37 -7.01 14.34 -6.96
CA GLU A 37 -7.97 15.32 -6.42
C GLU A 37 -8.88 14.70 -5.35
N ARG A 38 -9.33 13.46 -5.55
CA ARG A 38 -10.08 12.69 -4.55
C ARG A 38 -9.23 12.36 -3.32
N VAL A 39 -7.95 12.04 -3.52
CA VAL A 39 -6.99 11.82 -2.45
C VAL A 39 -6.69 13.12 -1.71
N GLN A 40 -6.51 14.24 -2.41
CA GLN A 40 -6.24 15.55 -1.81
C GLN A 40 -7.43 16.06 -0.98
N SER A 41 -8.66 15.90 -1.49
CA SER A 41 -9.88 16.22 -0.75
C SER A 41 -10.05 15.30 0.47
N GLY A 42 -9.83 13.99 0.32
CA GLY A 42 -9.80 13.03 1.43
C GLY A 42 -8.74 13.34 2.49
N ILE A 43 -7.53 13.76 2.11
CA ILE A 43 -6.46 14.18 3.02
C ILE A 43 -6.85 15.46 3.76
N SER A 44 -7.46 16.43 3.07
CA SER A 44 -7.92 17.67 3.71
C SER A 44 -9.04 17.42 4.73
N GLU A 45 -9.90 16.44 4.46
CA GLU A 45 -10.98 16.02 5.32
C GLU A 45 -10.46 15.24 6.53
N VAL A 46 -9.56 14.27 6.31
CA VAL A 46 -8.85 13.54 7.38
C VAL A 46 -8.05 14.50 8.26
N THR A 47 -7.34 15.48 7.68
CA THR A 47 -6.57 16.49 8.44
C THR A 47 -7.51 17.35 9.31
N ARG A 48 -8.69 17.71 8.78
CA ARG A 48 -9.73 18.46 9.51
C ARG A 48 -10.38 17.60 10.61
N GLN A 49 -10.52 16.29 10.38
CA GLN A 49 -11.05 15.33 11.35
C GLN A 49 -10.05 14.99 12.45
N VAL A 50 -8.75 14.89 12.13
CA VAL A 50 -7.65 14.71 13.09
C VAL A 50 -7.50 15.96 13.95
N ARG A 51 -7.58 17.16 13.36
CA ARG A 51 -7.52 18.44 14.08
C ARG A 51 -8.67 18.64 15.07
N SER A 52 -9.81 17.97 14.87
CA SER A 52 -10.98 18.04 15.76
C SER A 52 -11.06 16.89 16.78
N ARG A 53 -10.13 15.92 16.74
CA ARG A 53 -10.02 14.82 17.71
C ARG A 53 -8.63 14.76 18.34
N THR A 54 -8.28 15.77 19.13
CA THR A 54 -7.20 15.65 20.13
C THR A 54 -7.69 14.82 21.32
N GLY A 55 -7.86 13.51 21.10
CA GLY A 55 -8.30 12.56 22.11
C GLY A 55 -8.05 11.12 21.67
N GLY A 56 -6.88 10.59 22.03
CA GLY A 56 -6.55 9.16 22.13
C GLY A 56 -6.55 8.35 20.84
N PHE A 57 -5.36 8.00 20.33
CA PHE A 57 -5.21 6.83 19.47
C PHE A 57 -5.63 5.61 20.29
N ASN A 58 -6.80 5.04 19.99
CA ASN A 58 -7.33 3.91 20.73
C ASN A 58 -6.71 2.63 20.14
N GLU A 59 -5.70 2.12 20.82
CA GLU A 59 -4.74 1.06 20.44
C GLU A 59 -5.36 -0.30 20.05
N ALA A 60 -6.69 -0.45 20.15
CA ALA A 60 -7.40 -1.71 19.97
C ALA A 60 -8.47 -1.72 18.86
N THR A 61 -8.53 -0.70 17.99
CA THR A 61 -9.63 -0.59 17.01
C THR A 61 -9.10 -0.30 15.60
N ILE A 62 -9.02 -1.34 14.77
CA ILE A 62 -9.07 -1.18 13.30
C ILE A 62 -10.25 -0.24 13.00
N PRO A 63 -10.15 0.72 12.06
CA PRO A 63 -11.31 1.51 11.67
C PRO A 63 -12.50 0.59 11.41
N ASN A 64 -13.56 0.74 12.22
CA ASN A 64 -14.82 -0.02 12.10
C ASN A 64 -15.47 0.13 10.70
N ALA A 65 -14.91 0.98 9.86
CA ALA A 65 -15.25 1.20 8.45
C ALA A 65 -15.32 -0.09 7.63
N PHE A 66 -14.57 -1.14 7.96
CA PHE A 66 -14.51 -2.38 7.17
C PHE A 66 -15.19 -3.59 7.81
N ARG A 67 -16.11 -3.38 8.75
CA ARG A 67 -16.78 -4.49 9.47
C ARG A 67 -17.55 -5.44 8.54
N ASN A 68 -18.11 -4.93 7.46
CA ASN A 68 -18.94 -5.69 6.52
C ASN A 68 -18.14 -6.24 5.31
N VAL A 69 -16.83 -6.02 5.27
CA VAL A 69 -15.97 -6.55 4.21
C VAL A 69 -15.54 -7.97 4.59
N PRO A 70 -15.61 -8.96 3.67
CA PRO A 70 -15.13 -10.31 3.91
C PRO A 70 -13.67 -10.33 4.38
N LYS A 71 -13.41 -11.06 5.47
CA LYS A 71 -12.08 -11.21 6.06
C LYS A 71 -11.44 -12.50 5.54
N VAL A 72 -10.62 -12.36 4.51
CA VAL A 72 -10.04 -13.50 3.74
C VAL A 72 -8.52 -13.60 3.89
N ILE A 73 -7.86 -12.53 4.33
CA ILE A 73 -6.43 -12.54 4.60
C ILE A 73 -6.21 -12.94 6.07
N SER A 74 -5.60 -14.10 6.29
CA SER A 74 -5.23 -14.58 7.62
C SER A 74 -3.91 -13.94 8.07
N PRO A 75 -3.55 -14.02 9.37
CA PRO A 75 -2.28 -13.48 9.86
C PRO A 75 -1.05 -14.05 9.14
N GLY A 76 -1.08 -15.34 8.80
CA GLY A 76 0.00 -15.98 8.04
C GLY A 76 0.13 -15.45 6.62
N VAL A 77 -0.98 -15.18 5.93
CA VAL A 77 -0.94 -14.56 4.59
C VAL A 77 -0.46 -13.12 4.69
N HIS A 78 -0.94 -12.38 5.69
CA HIS A 78 -0.55 -10.98 5.91
C HIS A 78 0.97 -10.84 6.12
N ARG A 79 1.56 -11.69 6.97
CA ARG A 79 3.02 -11.75 7.16
C ARG A 79 3.81 -11.89 5.86
N TRP A 80 3.30 -12.68 4.91
CA TRP A 80 3.94 -12.82 3.59
C TRP A 80 3.75 -11.58 2.71
N LEU A 81 2.60 -10.91 2.80
CA LEU A 81 2.39 -9.62 2.13
C LEU A 81 3.36 -8.58 2.65
N ASP A 82 3.64 -8.54 3.96
CA ASP A 82 4.60 -7.59 4.52
C ASP A 82 6.02 -7.79 4.00
N ILE A 83 6.44 -9.06 3.86
CA ILE A 83 7.74 -9.40 3.24
C ILE A 83 7.77 -8.90 1.79
N ALA A 84 6.68 -9.10 1.04
CA ALA A 84 6.57 -8.66 -0.33
C ALA A 84 6.60 -7.12 -0.46
N VAL A 85 5.85 -6.40 0.38
CA VAL A 85 5.81 -4.93 0.41
C VAL A 85 7.16 -4.35 0.84
N THR A 86 7.81 -4.95 1.84
CA THR A 86 9.18 -4.60 2.25
C THR A 86 10.15 -4.73 1.07
N GLY A 87 10.10 -5.87 0.36
CA GLY A 87 10.93 -6.11 -0.81
C GLY A 87 10.64 -5.14 -1.95
N TYR A 88 9.35 -4.88 -2.22
CA TYR A 88 8.89 -3.92 -3.22
C TYR A 88 9.48 -2.53 -2.99
N PHE A 89 9.31 -1.97 -1.79
CA PHE A 89 9.82 -0.64 -1.48
C PHE A 89 11.35 -0.60 -1.40
N THR A 90 12.00 -1.67 -0.96
CA THR A 90 13.47 -1.77 -0.99
C THR A 90 14.00 -1.71 -2.41
N VAL A 91 13.42 -2.49 -3.33
CA VAL A 91 13.80 -2.49 -4.75
C VAL A 91 13.49 -1.14 -5.38
N LEU A 92 12.31 -0.57 -5.12
CA LEU A 92 11.94 0.75 -5.63
C LEU A 92 12.92 1.83 -5.16
N GLY A 93 13.35 1.76 -3.90
CA GLY A 93 14.34 2.65 -3.31
C GLY A 93 15.70 2.53 -3.99
N ILE A 94 16.21 1.31 -4.15
CA ILE A 94 17.48 1.03 -4.84
C ILE A 94 17.44 1.51 -6.29
N VAL A 95 16.40 1.16 -7.05
CA VAL A 95 16.25 1.57 -8.45
C VAL A 95 16.20 3.09 -8.57
N SER A 96 15.44 3.75 -7.70
CA SER A 96 15.34 5.22 -7.67
C SER A 96 16.69 5.87 -7.34
N ALA A 97 17.43 5.32 -6.37
CA ALA A 97 18.76 5.81 -5.98
C ALA A 97 19.76 5.68 -7.14
N ILE A 98 19.80 4.52 -7.82
CA ILE A 98 20.67 4.30 -8.99
C ILE A 98 20.34 5.27 -10.12
N ARG A 99 19.07 5.65 -10.28
CA ARG A 99 18.61 6.65 -11.28
C ARG A 99 18.82 8.10 -10.83
N GLY A 100 19.45 8.35 -9.68
CA GLY A 100 19.68 9.70 -9.15
C GLY A 100 18.42 10.39 -8.60
N ARG A 101 17.35 9.63 -8.33
CA ARG A 101 16.06 10.15 -7.85
C ARG A 101 15.97 10.11 -6.33
N GLY A 102 16.53 11.12 -5.68
CA GLY A 102 16.64 11.17 -4.21
C GLY A 102 15.30 11.16 -3.46
N GLY A 103 14.29 11.90 -3.95
CA GLY A 103 12.97 11.97 -3.32
C GLY A 103 12.25 10.61 -3.27
N PRO A 104 11.99 9.96 -4.42
CA PRO A 104 11.41 8.61 -4.47
C PRO A 104 12.24 7.58 -3.71
N ALA A 105 13.57 7.64 -3.80
CA ALA A 105 14.45 6.71 -3.07
C ALA A 105 14.25 6.82 -1.55
N THR A 106 14.25 8.04 -1.03
CA THR A 106 14.08 8.29 0.41
C THR A 106 12.70 7.83 0.88
N ALA A 107 11.64 8.22 0.17
CA ALA A 107 10.28 7.81 0.51
C ALA A 107 10.11 6.28 0.49
N ALA A 108 10.73 5.60 -0.47
CA ALA A 108 10.67 4.14 -0.58
C ALA A 108 11.40 3.47 0.60
N PHE A 109 12.62 3.91 0.95
CA PHE A 109 13.35 3.34 2.07
C PHE A 109 12.66 3.58 3.43
N ILE A 110 12.01 4.74 3.61
CA ILE A 110 11.19 5.00 4.80
C ILE A 110 10.06 3.96 4.90
N ASN A 111 9.29 3.76 3.82
CA ASN A 111 8.21 2.78 3.82
C ASN A 111 8.74 1.35 4.03
N ALA A 112 9.80 0.94 3.34
CA ALA A 112 10.43 -0.37 3.52
C ALA A 112 10.86 -0.59 4.99
N GLY A 113 11.48 0.41 5.61
CA GLY A 113 11.92 0.35 7.00
C GLY A 113 10.76 0.27 7.98
N MET A 114 9.67 1.02 7.73
CA MET A 114 8.45 0.95 8.54
C MET A 114 7.82 -0.44 8.47
N VAL A 115 7.55 -0.97 7.27
CA VAL A 115 6.95 -2.29 7.09
C VAL A 115 7.82 -3.35 7.78
N ALA A 116 9.12 -3.37 7.48
CA ALA A 116 10.05 -4.36 8.02
C ALA A 116 10.14 -4.30 9.54
N GLY A 117 10.24 -3.08 10.10
CA GLY A 117 10.35 -2.85 11.53
C GLY A 117 9.10 -3.28 12.28
N VAL A 118 7.92 -2.84 11.82
CA VAL A 118 6.64 -3.23 12.41
C VAL A 118 6.45 -4.74 12.30
N SER A 119 6.72 -5.34 11.14
CA SER A 119 6.58 -6.78 10.92
C SER A 119 7.50 -7.62 11.79
N ALA A 120 8.76 -7.19 11.96
CA ALA A 120 9.70 -7.87 12.84
C ALA A 120 9.20 -7.93 14.29
N LEU A 121 8.57 -6.86 14.75
CA LEU A 121 8.02 -6.69 16.10
C LEU A 121 6.59 -7.20 16.26
N THR A 122 5.97 -7.71 15.20
CA THR A 122 4.57 -8.17 15.20
C THR A 122 4.43 -9.63 15.58
N ASP A 123 3.58 -9.87 16.55
CA ASP A 123 3.04 -11.16 16.95
C ASP A 123 1.84 -11.53 16.07
N TYR A 124 2.12 -12.19 14.95
CA TYR A 124 1.09 -12.69 14.02
C TYR A 124 0.35 -13.91 14.56
N GLU A 125 0.96 -14.65 15.48
CA GLU A 125 0.45 -15.92 15.99
C GLU A 125 -0.38 -15.73 17.27
N GLY A 126 -0.34 -14.55 17.88
CA GLY A 126 -1.04 -14.24 19.12
C GLY A 126 -0.43 -14.92 20.35
N THR A 127 0.88 -15.20 20.32
CA THR A 127 1.62 -15.87 21.41
C THR A 127 1.91 -14.94 22.59
N GLY A 128 1.88 -13.63 22.38
CA GLY A 128 2.28 -12.60 23.34
C GLY A 128 3.80 -12.40 23.43
N GLU A 129 4.60 -13.07 22.59
CA GLU A 129 6.08 -13.01 22.66
C GLU A 129 6.66 -11.73 22.08
N LYS A 130 5.91 -11.03 21.23
CA LYS A 130 6.35 -9.80 20.58
C LYS A 130 5.49 -8.60 20.97
N PRO A 131 6.05 -7.38 20.95
CA PRO A 131 5.39 -6.22 21.55
C PRO A 131 4.20 -5.68 20.74
N ILE A 132 4.13 -5.96 19.43
CA ILE A 132 3.04 -5.48 18.57
C ILE A 132 2.06 -6.63 18.35
N SER A 133 0.86 -6.52 18.91
CA SER A 133 -0.22 -7.47 18.58
C SER A 133 -0.62 -7.35 17.11
N PHE A 134 -1.14 -8.44 16.51
CA PHE A 134 -1.59 -8.40 15.12
C PHE A 134 -2.65 -7.32 14.84
N LYS A 135 -3.53 -7.04 15.81
CA LYS A 135 -4.54 -5.96 15.67
C LYS A 135 -3.94 -4.56 15.74
N LEU A 136 -2.89 -4.37 16.54
CA LEU A 136 -2.13 -3.12 16.57
C LEU A 136 -1.36 -2.92 15.25
N HIS A 137 -0.78 -3.99 14.68
CA HIS A 137 -0.15 -3.97 13.35
C HIS A 137 -1.10 -3.36 12.30
N GLY A 138 -2.34 -3.82 12.22
CA GLY A 138 -3.31 -3.25 11.26
C GLY A 138 -3.64 -1.77 11.46
N THR A 139 -3.43 -1.23 12.67
CA THR A 139 -3.51 0.23 12.90
C THR A 139 -2.27 0.94 12.37
N LEU A 140 -1.09 0.34 12.54
CA LEU A 140 0.17 0.85 12.02
C LEU A 140 0.21 0.80 10.48
N ASP A 141 -0.44 -0.19 9.84
CA ASP A 141 -0.61 -0.22 8.39
C ASP A 141 -1.41 0.96 7.87
N ALA A 142 -2.45 1.40 8.59
CA ALA A 142 -3.18 2.60 8.18
C ALA A 142 -2.27 3.85 8.23
N VAL A 143 -1.34 3.91 9.18
CA VAL A 143 -0.32 4.97 9.25
C VAL A 143 0.68 4.85 8.11
N GLN A 144 1.09 3.64 7.78
CA GLN A 144 1.98 3.36 6.65
C GLN A 144 1.33 3.74 5.32
N ALA A 145 0.07 3.37 5.08
CA ALA A 145 -0.68 3.73 3.87
C ALA A 145 -0.76 5.25 3.71
N ALA A 146 -1.01 5.96 4.82
CA ALA A 146 -0.96 7.42 4.83
C ALA A 146 0.44 7.97 4.53
N THR A 147 1.49 7.34 5.07
CA THR A 147 2.88 7.71 4.81
C THR A 147 3.25 7.49 3.34
N ALA A 148 2.87 6.36 2.75
CA ALA A 148 3.02 6.09 1.33
C ALA A 148 2.30 7.14 0.48
N ALA A 149 1.05 7.48 0.81
CA ALA A 149 0.29 8.50 0.09
C ALA A 149 0.90 9.90 0.21
N LEU A 150 1.47 10.27 1.36
CA LEU A 150 2.09 11.58 1.56
C LEU A 150 3.52 11.67 1.05
N GLY A 151 4.23 10.54 0.92
CA GLY A 151 5.61 10.46 0.46
C GLY A 151 5.89 11.28 -0.79
N PRO A 152 5.13 11.09 -1.90
CA PRO A 152 5.31 11.89 -3.12
C PRO A 152 5.21 13.39 -2.92
N VAL A 153 4.29 13.85 -2.07
CA VAL A 153 4.08 15.28 -1.80
C VAL A 153 5.23 15.83 -0.96
N LEU A 154 5.57 15.16 0.14
CA LEU A 154 6.60 15.60 1.08
C LEU A 154 8.01 15.59 0.48
N HIS A 155 8.26 14.69 -0.46
CA HIS A 155 9.55 14.55 -1.13
C HIS A 155 9.58 15.18 -2.54
N GLY A 156 8.54 15.93 -2.92
CA GLY A 156 8.53 16.77 -4.11
C GLY A 156 8.42 16.04 -5.45
N PHE A 157 7.94 14.79 -5.47
CA PHE A 157 7.80 13.98 -6.68
C PHE A 157 6.35 13.64 -7.05
N ALA A 158 5.35 14.28 -6.43
CA ALA A 158 3.93 14.00 -6.67
C ALA A 158 3.47 14.17 -8.13
N GLY A 159 4.14 15.02 -8.92
CA GLY A 159 3.86 15.21 -10.35
C GLY A 159 4.60 14.25 -11.28
N GLU A 160 5.38 13.31 -10.73
CA GLU A 160 6.24 12.39 -11.48
C GLU A 160 5.58 11.00 -11.60
N GLY A 161 5.96 10.23 -12.62
CA GLY A 161 5.42 8.89 -12.84
C GLY A 161 5.63 7.94 -11.65
N GLU A 162 6.70 8.14 -10.89
CA GLU A 162 7.04 7.39 -9.68
C GLU A 162 6.00 7.52 -8.58
N ALA A 163 5.29 8.65 -8.52
CA ALA A 163 4.25 8.85 -7.50
C ALA A 163 3.13 7.80 -7.59
N ALA A 164 2.86 7.27 -8.78
CA ALA A 164 1.85 6.23 -8.99
C ALA A 164 2.15 4.95 -8.20
N PHE A 165 3.43 4.60 -8.00
CA PHE A 165 3.83 3.44 -7.20
C PHE A 165 3.42 3.58 -5.74
N PHE A 166 3.57 4.79 -5.19
CA PHE A 166 3.25 5.09 -3.79
C PHE A 166 1.75 5.22 -3.56
N PHE A 167 1.03 5.95 -4.43
CA PHE A 167 -0.42 6.04 -4.35
C PHE A 167 -1.08 4.68 -4.58
N GLY A 168 -0.56 3.90 -5.52
CA GLY A 168 -1.00 2.53 -5.78
C GLY A 168 -0.83 1.63 -4.57
N GLN A 169 0.32 1.70 -3.90
CA GLN A 169 0.53 0.93 -2.66
C GLN A 169 -0.36 1.40 -1.51
N ALA A 170 -0.55 2.71 -1.32
CA ALA A 170 -1.47 3.21 -0.30
C ALA A 170 -2.90 2.66 -0.52
N ALA A 171 -3.37 2.64 -1.76
CA ALA A 171 -4.67 2.06 -2.11
C ALA A 171 -4.70 0.52 -1.91
N ASN A 172 -3.63 -0.18 -2.29
CA ASN A 172 -3.49 -1.62 -2.07
C ASN A 172 -3.52 -1.98 -0.58
N GLU A 173 -2.78 -1.25 0.26
CA GLU A 173 -2.76 -1.44 1.71
C GLU A 173 -4.15 -1.24 2.33
N LEU A 174 -4.92 -0.24 1.89
CA LEU A 174 -6.30 -0.09 2.35
C LEU A 174 -7.16 -1.33 2.01
N GLY A 175 -6.96 -1.93 0.83
CA GLY A 175 -7.61 -3.18 0.45
C GLY A 175 -7.20 -4.36 1.34
N VAL A 176 -5.90 -4.49 1.63
CA VAL A 176 -5.37 -5.51 2.54
C VAL A 176 -5.92 -5.30 3.95
N ILE A 177 -5.91 -4.08 4.48
CA ILE A 177 -6.46 -3.74 5.80
C ILE A 177 -7.94 -4.08 5.87
N ALA A 178 -8.69 -3.75 4.83
CA ALA A 178 -10.13 -4.01 4.79
C ALA A 178 -10.46 -5.52 4.78
N THR A 179 -9.59 -6.35 4.19
CA THR A 179 -9.84 -7.79 3.97
C THR A 179 -9.06 -8.70 4.92
N THR A 180 -8.24 -8.15 5.81
CA THR A 180 -7.50 -8.91 6.83
C THR A 180 -8.35 -9.21 8.06
N ASP A 181 -8.33 -10.47 8.49
CA ASP A 181 -8.91 -10.92 9.75
C ASP A 181 -7.98 -10.59 10.92
N TRP A 182 -8.09 -9.36 11.40
CA TRP A 182 -7.28 -8.84 12.51
C TRP A 182 -7.57 -9.51 13.86
N ASP A 183 -8.72 -10.15 14.01
CA ASP A 183 -9.09 -10.83 15.26
C ASP A 183 -8.49 -12.26 15.31
N ALA A 184 -8.23 -12.88 14.15
CA ALA A 184 -7.63 -14.22 14.08
C ALA A 184 -6.20 -14.32 14.64
N GLY A 185 -5.47 -13.20 14.71
CA GLY A 185 -4.12 -13.13 15.30
C GLY A 185 -4.09 -12.69 16.77
N MET A 186 -5.24 -12.57 17.42
CA MET A 186 -5.32 -12.20 18.84
C MET A 186 -5.28 -13.44 19.74
N PRO A 187 -4.67 -13.34 20.94
CA PRO A 187 -4.71 -14.44 21.90
C PRO A 187 -6.15 -14.86 22.18
N VAL A 188 -6.40 -16.18 22.16
CA VAL A 188 -7.68 -16.72 22.60
C VAL A 188 -7.81 -16.46 24.09
N VAL A 189 -8.55 -15.41 24.47
CA VAL A 189 -8.99 -15.26 25.85
C VAL A 189 -9.84 -16.49 26.13
N SER A 190 -9.30 -17.43 26.91
CA SER A 190 -10.08 -18.54 27.44
C SER A 190 -11.23 -17.93 28.23
N ARG A 191 -12.40 -17.87 27.59
CA ARG A 191 -13.64 -17.48 28.24
C ARG A 191 -13.92 -18.63 29.20
N ARG A 192 -13.34 -18.59 30.42
CA ARG A 192 -13.74 -19.48 31.50
C ARG A 192 -15.24 -19.34 31.59
N ARG A 193 -15.96 -20.39 31.21
CA ARG A 193 -17.38 -20.54 31.53
C ARG A 193 -17.47 -20.32 33.04
N ALA A 194 -18.09 -19.21 33.45
CA ALA A 194 -18.65 -19.13 34.78
C ALA A 194 -19.69 -20.24 34.84
N ALA A 195 -19.36 -21.27 35.62
CA ALA A 195 -20.26 -22.34 36.01
C ALA A 195 -21.19 -21.83 37.12
#